data_AF-A0A225DQI4-F1
#
_entry.id   AF-A0A225DQI4-F1
#
_cell.length_a   1.000
_cell.length_b   1.000
_cell.length_c   1.000
_cell.angle_alpha   90.00
_cell.angle_beta   90.00
_cell.angle_gamma   90.00
#
_symmetry.space_group_name_H-M   'P 1'
#
loop_
_entity.id
_entity.type
_entity.pdbx_description
1 polymer ?
#
loop_
_entity_poly.entity_id
_entity_poly.type
_entity_poly.pdbx_seq_one_letter_code
_entity_poly.pdbx_strand_id
1 'polypeptide(L)'
;MSINLVVWSWGAAYDTPTKRRKYKLSFGAIGDIWAEKGDHPCMGDFETAEFEAAVVAALGPERDDGPYILERYPRSLCYNLPQGRREELISVIGGLARKFKLNAAEF
;
A
#
# COMPACT_ATOMS: atom_id res chain seq x y z
N MET A 1 -5.31 -13.37 -13.60
CA MET A 1 -5.41 -13.10 -12.16
C MET A 1 -4.59 -11.85 -11.86
N SER A 2 -5.07 -11.02 -10.95
CA SER A 2 -4.36 -9.85 -10.43
C SER A 2 -4.08 -10.07 -8.94
N ILE A 3 -3.24 -9.21 -8.37
CA ILE A 3 -2.96 -9.18 -6.95
C ILE A 3 -2.99 -7.75 -6.44
N ASN A 4 -3.41 -7.55 -5.19
CA ASN A 4 -3.55 -6.23 -4.62
C ASN A 4 -2.35 -5.92 -3.72
N LEU A 5 -1.74 -4.77 -3.96
CA LEU A 5 -0.71 -4.20 -3.10
C LEU A 5 -1.27 -2.95 -2.43
N VAL A 6 -1.52 -3.02 -1.12
CA VAL A 6 -2.01 -1.88 -0.35
C VAL A 6 -0.84 -1.13 0.26
N VAL A 7 -0.86 0.19 0.14
CA VAL A 7 0.11 1.12 0.71
C VAL A 7 -0.57 2.04 1.71
N TRP A 8 0.02 2.19 2.91
CA TRP A 8 -0.54 3.03 3.98
C TRP A 8 0.55 3.58 4.93
N SER A 9 0.22 4.66 5.65
CA SER A 9 1.01 5.13 6.79
C SER A 9 0.47 4.55 8.10
N TRP A 10 1.33 4.37 9.11
CA TRP A 10 0.83 4.01 10.44
C TRP A 10 0.19 5.22 11.11
N GLY A 11 -1.01 5.03 11.67
CA GLY A 11 -1.59 6.01 12.60
C GLY A 11 -0.71 6.19 13.83
N ALA A 12 -0.83 7.34 14.51
CA ALA A 12 0.03 7.73 15.64
C ALA A 12 0.06 6.70 16.79
N ALA A 13 -1.01 5.92 16.95
CA ALA A 13 -1.09 4.85 17.95
C ALA A 13 -0.24 3.60 17.60
N TYR A 14 0.30 3.51 16.37
CA TYR A 14 0.94 2.33 15.79
C TYR A 14 2.27 2.61 15.05
N ASP A 15 2.74 3.86 15.07
CA ASP A 15 3.92 4.33 14.34
C ASP A 15 5.24 3.62 14.70
N THR A 16 5.40 3.14 15.94
CA THR A 16 6.59 2.41 16.39
C THR A 16 6.37 0.90 16.48
N PRO A 17 7.43 0.08 16.28
CA PRO A 17 7.36 -1.37 16.45
C PRO A 17 6.84 -1.81 17.82
N THR A 18 7.23 -1.10 18.89
CA THR A 18 6.80 -1.39 20.26
C THR A 18 5.30 -1.21 20.42
N LYS A 19 4.74 -0.11 19.88
CA LYS A 19 3.29 0.11 19.87
C LYS A 19 2.56 -0.98 19.09
N ARG A 20 3.04 -1.36 17.89
CA ARG A 20 2.41 -2.44 17.09
C ARG A 20 2.41 -3.78 17.80
N ARG A 21 3.52 -4.14 18.45
CA ARG A 21 3.63 -5.38 19.25
C ARG A 21 2.63 -5.40 20.41
N LYS A 22 2.42 -4.26 21.08
CA LYS A 22 1.41 -4.13 22.15
C LYS A 22 0.00 -4.51 21.68
N TYR A 23 -0.33 -4.16 20.44
CA TYR A 23 -1.64 -4.47 19.82
C TYR A 23 -1.65 -5.79 19.02
N LYS A 24 -0.56 -6.57 19.03
CA LYS A 24 -0.42 -7.84 18.28
C LYS A 24 -0.80 -7.72 16.80
N LEU A 25 -0.50 -6.57 16.18
CA LEU A 25 -0.83 -6.34 14.77
C LEU A 25 0.02 -7.25 13.87
N SER A 26 -0.65 -7.98 12.98
CA SER A 26 -0.03 -8.72 11.89
C SER A 26 -0.47 -8.11 10.56
N PHE A 27 0.41 -8.17 9.57
CA PHE A 27 0.12 -7.66 8.23
C PHE A 27 -1.03 -8.40 7.56
N GLY A 28 -1.11 -9.74 7.74
CA GLY A 28 -2.23 -10.54 7.23
C GLY A 28 -3.58 -10.10 7.80
N ALA A 29 -3.68 -9.89 9.12
CA ALA A 29 -4.94 -9.45 9.73
C ALA A 29 -5.36 -8.04 9.29
N ILE A 30 -4.40 -7.15 9.04
CA ILE A 30 -4.68 -5.82 8.47
C ILE A 30 -5.25 -5.98 7.07
N GLY A 31 -4.65 -6.85 6.26
CA GLY A 31 -5.10 -7.19 4.91
C GLY A 31 -6.51 -7.71 4.85
N ASP A 32 -6.83 -8.71 5.68
CA ASP A 32 -8.15 -9.35 5.70
C ASP A 32 -9.26 -8.32 6.02
N ILE A 33 -9.04 -7.46 7.02
CA ILE A 33 -9.98 -6.41 7.38
C ILE A 33 -10.07 -5.34 6.28
N TRP A 34 -8.94 -4.96 5.69
CA TRP A 34 -8.90 -3.99 4.62
C TRP A 34 -9.62 -4.51 3.37
N ALA A 35 -9.47 -5.78 3.02
CA ALA A 35 -10.16 -6.38 1.88
C ALA A 35 -11.69 -6.36 2.03
N GLU A 36 -12.20 -6.44 3.27
CA GLU A 36 -13.64 -6.35 3.55
C GLU A 36 -14.14 -4.88 3.57
N LYS A 37 -13.35 -3.95 4.11
CA LYS A 37 -13.81 -2.60 4.50
C LYS A 37 -13.18 -1.45 3.74
N GLY A 38 -12.13 -1.70 2.98
CA GLY A 38 -11.27 -0.69 2.35
C GLY A 38 -10.48 0.16 3.35
N ASP A 39 -10.41 -0.24 4.63
CA ASP A 39 -9.80 0.56 5.68
C ASP A 39 -9.42 -0.30 6.90
N HIS A 40 -8.45 0.17 7.69
CA HIS A 40 -8.11 -0.40 8.99
C HIS A 40 -7.78 0.71 10.01
N PRO A 41 -8.19 0.61 11.29
CA PRO A 41 -7.94 1.65 12.31
C PRO A 41 -6.46 1.98 12.54
N CYS A 42 -5.55 1.11 12.12
CA CYS A 42 -4.10 1.36 12.20
C CYS A 42 -3.56 2.24 11.08
N MET A 43 -4.34 2.51 10.04
CA MET A 43 -3.96 3.36 8.92
C MET A 43 -4.11 4.82 9.33
N GLY A 44 -3.05 5.58 9.12
CA GLY A 44 -3.03 7.02 9.34
C GLY A 44 -3.25 7.77 8.03
N ASP A 45 -3.48 9.07 8.16
CA ASP A 45 -3.48 9.96 7.01
C ASP A 45 -2.05 10.11 6.46
N PHE A 46 -1.92 10.30 5.16
CA PHE A 46 -0.66 10.68 4.53
C PHE A 46 -0.93 11.41 3.22
N GLU A 47 0.02 12.26 2.84
CA GLU A 47 -0.02 12.94 1.56
C GLU A 47 0.32 11.94 0.45
N THR A 48 -0.63 11.65 -0.43
CA THR A 48 -0.45 10.64 -1.48
C THR A 48 0.21 11.22 -2.73
N ALA A 49 0.10 12.53 -2.98
CA ALA A 49 0.49 13.15 -4.23
C ALA A 49 1.98 12.95 -4.58
N GLU A 50 2.89 13.16 -3.63
CA GLU A 50 4.33 13.01 -3.87
C GLU A 50 4.72 11.54 -4.12
N PHE A 51 4.06 10.61 -3.41
CA PHE A 51 4.30 9.19 -3.57
C PHE A 51 3.76 8.70 -4.93
N GLU A 52 2.53 9.06 -5.29
CA GLU A 52 1.92 8.74 -6.57
C GLU A 52 2.77 9.29 -7.74
N ALA A 53 3.22 10.54 -7.64
CA ALA A 53 4.12 11.13 -8.64
C ALA A 53 5.43 10.33 -8.80
N ALA A 54 6.01 9.84 -7.68
CA ALA A 54 7.21 9.01 -7.73
C ALA A 54 6.94 7.62 -8.38
N VAL A 55 5.77 7.03 -8.13
CA VAL A 55 5.36 5.78 -8.79
C VAL A 55 5.16 6.01 -10.30
N VAL A 56 4.49 7.09 -10.69
CA VAL A 56 4.30 7.47 -12.10
C VAL A 56 5.62 7.72 -12.81
N ALA A 57 6.58 8.38 -12.15
CA ALA A 57 7.91 8.60 -12.71
C ALA A 57 8.69 7.29 -12.93
N ALA A 58 8.49 6.29 -12.06
CA ALA A 58 9.20 5.02 -12.14
C ALA A 58 8.57 4.01 -13.10
N LEU A 59 7.23 3.94 -13.15
CA LEU A 59 6.49 2.89 -13.85
C LEU A 59 5.63 3.40 -15.02
N GLY A 60 5.46 4.72 -15.12
CA GLY A 60 4.47 5.34 -15.98
C GLY A 60 3.11 5.53 -15.30
N PRO A 61 2.20 6.26 -15.95
CA PRO A 61 0.87 6.54 -15.43
C PRO A 61 -0.01 5.28 -15.40
N GLU A 62 -1.03 5.30 -14.55
CA GLU A 62 -2.09 4.29 -14.54
C GLU A 62 -2.82 4.25 -15.90
N ARG A 63 -3.10 3.03 -16.39
CA ARG A 63 -3.85 2.77 -17.63
C ARG A 63 -4.59 1.45 -17.50
N ASP A 64 -5.73 1.30 -18.19
CA ASP A 64 -6.53 0.06 -18.17
C ASP A 64 -5.74 -1.17 -18.66
N ASP A 65 -4.81 -0.98 -19.59
CA ASP A 65 -3.84 -1.97 -20.10
C ASP A 65 -2.42 -1.77 -19.53
N GLY A 66 -2.31 -0.93 -18.50
CA GLY A 66 -1.07 -0.45 -17.94
C GLY A 66 -0.39 -1.40 -16.95
N PRO A 67 0.71 -0.93 -16.33
CA PRO A 67 1.44 -1.72 -15.35
C PRO A 67 0.64 -1.96 -14.06
N TYR A 68 -0.30 -1.09 -13.71
CA TYR A 68 -1.17 -1.18 -12.54
C TYR A 68 -2.43 -0.33 -12.73
N ILE A 69 -3.46 -0.65 -11.95
CA ILE A 69 -4.63 0.22 -11.71
C ILE A 69 -4.54 0.70 -10.26
N LEU A 70 -4.74 2.00 -10.01
CA LEU A 70 -4.66 2.59 -8.69
C LEU A 70 -6.05 2.97 -8.15
N GLU A 71 -6.45 2.32 -7.07
CA GLU A 71 -7.63 2.67 -6.29
C GLU A 71 -7.23 3.50 -5.07
N ARG A 72 -7.90 4.65 -4.89
CA ARG A 72 -7.60 5.60 -3.82
C ARG A 72 -8.65 5.48 -2.72
N TYR A 73 -8.18 5.22 -1.50
CA TYR A 73 -9.00 5.14 -0.30
C TYR A 73 -8.60 6.28 0.65
N PRO A 74 -9.45 6.67 1.62
CA PRO A 74 -9.16 7.82 2.48
C PRO A 74 -7.82 7.77 3.22
N ARG A 75 -7.32 6.58 3.58
CA ARG A 75 -6.09 6.37 4.37
C ARG A 75 -5.13 5.35 3.77
N SER A 76 -5.36 4.95 2.52
CA SER A 76 -4.57 3.94 1.84
C SER A 76 -4.69 4.05 0.33
N LEU A 77 -3.71 3.47 -0.36
CA LEU A 77 -3.72 3.29 -1.80
C LEU A 77 -3.71 1.79 -2.09
N CYS A 78 -4.49 1.34 -3.06
CA CYS A 78 -4.46 -0.04 -3.52
C CYS A 78 -4.04 -0.10 -4.97
N TYR A 79 -2.95 -0.80 -5.24
CA TYR A 79 -2.47 -1.06 -6.57
C TYR A 79 -2.91 -2.47 -6.98
N ASN A 80 -3.77 -2.56 -7.98
CA ASN A 80 -4.10 -3.82 -8.62
C ASN A 80 -3.03 -4.12 -9.68
N LEU A 81 -2.28 -5.21 -9.47
CA LEU A 81 -1.11 -5.58 -10.25
C LEU A 81 -1.38 -6.83 -11.09
N PRO A 82 -0.94 -6.88 -12.36
CA PRO A 82 -1.01 -8.10 -13.15
C PRO A 82 -0.06 -9.16 -12.58
N GLN A 83 -0.56 -10.40 -12.41
CA GLN A 83 0.21 -11.50 -11.81
C GLN A 83 1.59 -11.71 -12.47
N GLY A 84 1.67 -11.54 -13.80
CA GLY A 84 2.91 -11.75 -14.56
C GLY A 84 4.04 -10.76 -14.26
N ARG A 85 3.74 -9.62 -13.61
CA ARG A 85 4.72 -8.60 -13.22
C ARG A 85 4.72 -8.29 -11.71
N ARG A 86 4.02 -9.10 -10.92
CA ARG A 86 3.85 -8.96 -9.47
C ARG A 86 5.16 -8.63 -8.76
N GLU A 87 6.18 -9.48 -8.90
CA GLU A 87 7.43 -9.33 -8.14
C GLU A 87 8.17 -8.03 -8.48
N GLU A 88 8.23 -7.70 -9.77
CA GLU A 88 8.84 -6.47 -10.27
C GLU A 88 8.13 -5.23 -9.69
N LEU A 89 6.81 -5.18 -9.83
CA LEU A 89 6.00 -4.04 -9.41
C LEU A 89 5.96 -3.87 -7.89
N ILE A 90 5.87 -4.96 -7.14
CA ILE A 90 5.94 -4.95 -5.66
C ILE A 90 7.31 -4.45 -5.21
N SER A 91 8.39 -4.89 -5.86
CA SER A 91 9.74 -4.42 -5.52
C SER A 91 9.89 -2.92 -5.73
N VAL A 92 9.39 -2.38 -6.85
CA VAL A 92 9.45 -0.95 -7.15
C VAL A 92 8.55 -0.14 -6.21
N ILE A 93 7.26 -0.47 -6.13
CA ILE A 93 6.29 0.28 -5.34
C ILE A 93 6.60 0.15 -3.85
N GLY A 94 6.92 -1.05 -3.36
CA GLY A 94 7.30 -1.27 -1.96
C GLY A 94 8.62 -0.56 -1.60
N GLY A 95 9.58 -0.54 -2.52
CA GLY A 95 10.83 0.20 -2.37
C GLY A 95 10.59 1.72 -2.26
N LEU A 96 9.71 2.27 -3.10
CA LEU A 96 9.28 3.66 -3.02
C LEU A 96 8.52 3.93 -1.72
N ALA A 97 7.54 3.10 -1.36
CA ALA A 97 6.74 3.25 -0.14
C ALA A 97 7.65 3.40 1.09
N ARG A 98 8.72 2.59 1.18
CA ARG A 98 9.71 2.68 2.26
C ARG A 98 10.44 4.02 2.29
N LYS A 99 10.78 4.62 1.14
CA LYS A 99 11.40 5.95 1.06
C LYS A 99 10.48 7.04 1.58
N PHE A 100 9.16 6.90 1.37
CA PHE A 100 8.12 7.80 1.87
C PHE A 100 7.64 7.45 3.30
N LYS A 101 8.32 6.53 4.01
CA LYS A 101 7.93 6.05 5.35
C LYS A 101 6.53 5.40 5.39
N LEU A 102 6.07 4.90 4.25
CA LEU A 102 4.85 4.12 4.08
C LEU A 102 5.15 2.63 4.23
N ASN A 103 4.10 1.86 4.46
CA ASN A 103 4.12 0.41 4.45
C ASN A 103 3.45 -0.07 3.18
N ALA A 104 3.85 -1.25 2.73
CA ALA A 104 3.22 -1.93 1.61
C ALA A 104 3.02 -3.40 1.98
N ALA A 105 1.87 -3.96 1.62
CA ALA A 105 1.63 -5.38 1.78
C ALA A 105 0.65 -5.90 0.75
N GLU A 106 0.86 -7.17 0.45
CA GLU A 106 0.21 -7.90 -0.60
C GLU A 106 -0.90 -8.78 -0.04
N PHE A 107 -2.03 -8.81 -0.75
CA PHE A 107 -3.24 -9.54 -0.39
C PHE A 107 -3.92 -10.16 -1.62
#